data_AF-H1LYQ9-F1
#
_entry.id   AF-H1LYQ9-F1
#
_cell.length_a   1.000
_cell.length_b   1.000
_cell.length_c   1.000
_cell.angle_alpha   90.00
_cell.angle_beta   90.00
_cell.angle_gamma   90.00
#
_symmetry.space_group_name_H-M   'P 1'
#
loop_
_entity.id
_entity.type
_entity.pdbx_description
1 polymer ?
#
loop_
_entity_poly.entity_id
_entity_poly.type
_entity_poly.pdbx_seq_one_letter_code
_entity_poly.pdbx_strand_id
1 'polypeptide(L)'
;MALTNTLSDKVNAFSQKKSDLEAELSKYEEKLKNVQYFIGLDYDTEKILHFKYVNFRFGSMPKEYYEKFMTFVYDSVDTIFYKAREIDDRVWGVYFVPDTISDQIDAIYSSMHFERFFLPEGYEGTPAAASTHLEEKIQSIKMEITSVDNKIIKTLEDRKDDFLLANQVLYKFNKVFDVRKYAAATRGNRADKKVFYIICGWLTEKDAAKLSKELENEPETFCLSEKDLSKVLSTPPIKLKNNALFKPFEMFVEMYGLPNYKEFDPTILVGITYSILFGFMFGDVGQGLVLLILGSILYYTKKIRLAGIIARCGFFSTIFGFLFGSIFGFEDVIQPLWLRPAKAMTALPVIGNLNTVFVVTITLGMLIIILMMIISILTKLRFKKPGEALFDTNGVAGLVFYASALATMVLFMTGNPLPASIVLIIMFVIPLILIFLKEPLAEIVERRKVHLEGGAGMFVLQGFFELFEVLLSYFSNSLSFVRVGAFAVSHAAMMEVVLMLSGAESGNINWIGVVLGNIFVMGMEGLIVGIQVLRLEYYELFSRFYTGGGRAFKPYA
;
A
#
# COMPACT_ATOMS: atom_id res chain seq x y z
N MET A 1 -26.06 -21.68 16.65
CA MET A 1 -26.25 -21.07 17.99
C MET A 1 -26.10 -22.09 19.11
N ALA A 2 -26.86 -23.20 19.13
CA ALA A 2 -26.66 -24.23 20.18
C ALA A 2 -25.23 -24.80 20.20
N LEU A 3 -24.69 -25.17 19.04
CA LEU A 3 -23.34 -25.72 18.91
C LEU A 3 -22.23 -24.73 19.32
N THR A 4 -22.37 -23.46 18.94
CA THR A 4 -21.43 -22.39 19.30
C THR A 4 -21.44 -22.08 20.80
N ASN A 5 -22.61 -22.08 21.43
CA ASN A 5 -22.73 -21.85 22.87
C ASN A 5 -22.12 -23.01 23.66
N THR A 6 -22.43 -24.26 23.31
CA THR A 6 -21.84 -25.43 23.98
C THR A 6 -20.32 -25.52 23.87
N LEU A 7 -19.76 -25.07 22.74
CA LEU A 7 -18.30 -25.02 22.54
C LEU A 7 -17.69 -23.87 23.35
N SER A 8 -18.31 -22.69 23.32
CA SER A 8 -17.90 -21.53 24.12
C SER A 8 -17.91 -21.86 25.61
N ASP A 9 -18.93 -22.51 26.13
CA ASP A 9 -19.03 -22.87 27.54
C ASP A 9 -17.91 -23.84 27.97
N LYS A 10 -17.60 -24.83 27.13
CA LYS A 10 -16.50 -25.78 27.37
C LYS A 10 -15.14 -25.09 27.32
N VAL A 11 -14.90 -24.24 26.32
CA VAL A 11 -13.63 -23.50 26.18
C VAL A 11 -13.47 -22.51 27.33
N ASN A 12 -14.54 -21.81 27.72
CA ASN A 12 -14.54 -20.90 28.86
C ASN A 12 -14.24 -21.64 30.18
N ALA A 13 -14.81 -22.82 30.39
CA ALA A 13 -14.51 -23.64 31.58
C ALA A 13 -13.03 -24.06 31.63
N PHE A 14 -12.45 -24.47 30.51
CA PHE A 14 -11.02 -24.79 30.45
C PHE A 14 -10.13 -23.54 30.59
N SER A 15 -10.53 -22.41 30.01
CA SER A 15 -9.82 -21.14 30.14
C SER A 15 -9.84 -20.62 31.58
N GLN A 16 -10.97 -20.77 32.29
CA GLN A 16 -11.06 -20.43 33.70
C GLN A 16 -10.13 -21.31 34.54
N LYS A 17 -10.18 -22.63 34.33
CA LYS A 17 -9.28 -23.57 35.00
C LYS A 17 -7.80 -23.27 34.74
N LYS A 18 -7.46 -22.86 33.51
CA LYS A 18 -6.10 -22.42 33.18
C LYS A 18 -5.72 -21.16 33.94
N SER A 19 -6.60 -20.16 33.98
CA SER A 19 -6.36 -18.92 34.73
C SER A 19 -6.14 -19.18 36.23
N ASP A 20 -6.89 -20.13 36.81
CA ASP A 20 -6.75 -20.49 38.22
C ASP A 20 -5.38 -21.17 38.47
N LEU A 21 -4.96 -22.08 37.59
CA LEU A 21 -3.65 -22.74 37.66
C LEU A 21 -2.47 -21.78 37.45
N GLU A 22 -2.60 -20.80 36.55
CA GLU A 22 -1.59 -19.76 36.33
C GLU A 22 -1.45 -18.84 37.56
N ALA A 23 -2.57 -18.52 38.22
CA ALA A 23 -2.56 -17.76 39.47
C ALA A 23 -1.91 -18.55 40.61
N GLU A 24 -2.15 -19.87 40.71
CA GLU A 24 -1.44 -20.73 41.66
C GLU A 24 0.06 -20.83 41.35
N LEU A 25 0.43 -21.01 40.08
CA LEU A 25 1.81 -21.08 39.64
C LEU A 25 2.59 -19.82 40.03
N SER A 26 2.01 -18.63 39.81
CA SER A 26 2.63 -17.37 40.20
C SER A 26 2.85 -17.28 41.72
N LYS A 27 1.91 -17.77 42.54
CA LYS A 27 2.08 -17.83 44.00
C LYS A 27 3.21 -18.78 44.41
N TYR A 28 3.35 -19.93 43.75
CA TYR A 28 4.42 -20.88 44.07
C TYR A 28 5.79 -20.42 43.57
N GLU A 29 5.87 -19.76 42.42
CA GLU A 29 7.11 -19.15 41.91
C GLU A 29 7.59 -18.00 42.81
N GLU A 30 6.66 -17.18 43.33
CA GLU A 30 6.97 -16.16 44.33
C GLU A 30 7.48 -16.78 45.63
N LYS A 31 6.83 -17.85 46.13
CA LYS A 31 7.31 -18.61 47.29
C LYS A 31 8.71 -19.19 47.07
N LEU A 32 8.97 -19.78 45.89
CA LEU A 32 10.28 -20.33 45.55
C LEU A 32 11.35 -19.24 45.55
N LYS A 33 11.08 -18.09 44.92
CA LYS A 33 12.00 -16.94 44.90
C LYS A 33 12.35 -16.49 46.32
N ASN A 34 11.36 -16.44 47.20
CA ASN A 34 11.56 -16.06 48.61
C ASN A 34 12.42 -17.07 49.38
N VAL A 35 12.24 -18.38 49.15
CA VAL A 35 13.04 -19.43 49.81
C VAL A 35 14.48 -19.49 49.27
N GLN A 36 14.71 -19.15 47.99
CA GLN A 36 16.02 -19.19 47.36
C GLN A 36 17.08 -18.30 48.03
N TYR A 37 16.65 -17.21 48.68
CA TYR A 37 17.54 -16.32 49.44
C TYR A 37 18.11 -16.97 50.73
N PHE A 38 17.49 -18.06 51.21
CA PHE A 38 17.77 -18.68 52.51
C PHE A 38 18.32 -20.11 52.42
N ILE A 39 18.65 -20.61 51.22
CA ILE A 39 19.13 -21.98 50.97
C ILE A 39 20.42 -22.34 51.76
N GLY A 40 21.20 -21.36 52.20
CA GLY A 40 22.42 -21.59 53.01
C GLY A 40 22.19 -21.88 54.50
N LEU A 41 20.94 -21.94 54.97
CA LEU A 41 20.60 -22.31 56.34
C LEU A 41 20.35 -23.82 56.42
N ASP A 42 21.27 -24.59 56.98
CA ASP A 42 21.15 -26.05 57.14
C ASP A 42 20.24 -26.47 58.33
N TYR A 43 19.41 -25.56 58.84
CA TYR A 43 18.57 -25.80 60.01
C TYR A 43 17.10 -26.00 59.63
N ASP A 44 16.43 -26.82 60.43
CA ASP A 44 14.99 -27.05 60.37
C ASP A 44 14.24 -25.79 60.79
N THR A 45 13.54 -25.15 59.86
CA THR A 45 12.88 -23.86 60.08
C THR A 45 11.80 -23.94 61.16
N GLU A 46 11.18 -25.11 61.35
CA GLU A 46 10.11 -25.34 62.33
C GLU A 46 10.62 -25.28 63.78
N LYS A 47 11.84 -25.76 64.03
CA LYS A 47 12.45 -25.70 65.37
C LYS A 47 12.87 -24.29 65.77
N ILE A 48 13.24 -23.47 64.78
CA ILE A 48 13.61 -22.06 64.99
C ILE A 48 12.37 -21.22 65.32
N LEU A 49 11.23 -21.50 64.67
CA LEU A 49 9.94 -20.86 64.92
C LEU A 49 9.42 -21.04 66.36
N HIS A 50 9.89 -22.07 67.08
CA HIS A 50 9.42 -22.42 68.43
C HIS A 50 10.38 -22.05 69.58
N PHE A 51 11.38 -21.20 69.37
CA PHE A 51 12.21 -20.72 70.48
C PHE A 51 11.41 -19.85 71.47
N LYS A 52 11.48 -20.19 72.76
CA LYS A 52 10.72 -19.50 73.82
C LYS A 52 11.46 -18.29 74.42
N TYR A 53 12.79 -18.26 74.32
CA TYR A 53 13.65 -17.27 75.00
C TYR A 53 14.52 -16.46 74.02
N VAL A 54 14.47 -16.79 72.72
CA VAL A 54 15.28 -16.18 71.67
C VAL A 54 14.36 -15.83 70.51
N ASN A 55 14.35 -14.56 70.13
CA ASN A 55 13.68 -14.07 68.94
C ASN A 55 14.62 -14.18 67.74
N PHE A 56 14.09 -14.59 66.60
CA PHE A 56 14.80 -14.61 65.32
C PHE A 56 14.15 -13.63 64.35
N ARG A 57 14.95 -13.09 63.43
CA ARG A 57 14.50 -12.18 62.37
C ARG A 57 15.20 -12.54 61.06
N PHE A 58 14.40 -12.86 60.04
CA PHE A 58 14.88 -13.03 58.67
C PHE A 58 14.93 -11.68 57.97
N GLY A 59 15.89 -11.48 57.07
CA GLY A 59 15.96 -10.26 56.29
C GLY A 59 17.26 -10.09 55.52
N SER A 60 17.43 -8.88 55.00
CA SER A 60 18.62 -8.50 54.24
C SER A 60 19.16 -7.13 54.64
N MET A 61 20.47 -6.95 54.55
CA MET A 61 21.12 -5.65 54.67
C MET A 61 22.10 -5.45 53.51
N PRO A 62 22.37 -4.19 53.08
CA PRO A 62 23.38 -3.94 52.05
C PRO A 62 24.78 -4.33 52.53
N LYS A 63 25.64 -4.79 51.61
CA LYS A 63 26.97 -5.31 51.93
C LYS A 63 27.86 -4.33 52.67
N GLU A 64 27.83 -3.05 52.27
CA GLU A 64 28.60 -1.99 52.94
C GLU A 64 28.25 -1.83 54.42
N TYR A 65 26.97 -1.99 54.77
CA TYR A 65 26.49 -1.91 56.15
C TYR A 65 26.78 -3.20 56.91
N TYR A 66 26.74 -4.36 56.25
CA TYR A 66 27.16 -5.64 56.84
C TYR A 66 28.63 -5.61 57.28
N GLU A 67 29.53 -5.14 56.42
CA GLU A 67 30.96 -5.05 56.74
C GLU A 67 31.22 -4.07 57.90
N LYS A 68 30.52 -2.94 57.92
CA LYS A 68 30.57 -1.98 59.05
C LYS A 68 29.99 -2.59 60.33
N PHE A 69 28.90 -3.34 60.24
CA PHE A 69 28.28 -4.00 61.40
C PHE A 69 29.23 -5.02 62.02
N MET A 70 29.82 -5.90 61.21
CA MET A 70 30.77 -6.92 61.68
C MET A 70 32.05 -6.32 62.27
N THR A 71 32.51 -5.17 61.77
CA THR A 71 33.76 -4.54 62.22
C THR A 71 33.60 -3.69 63.48
N PHE A 72 32.46 -2.99 63.63
CA PHE A 72 32.32 -1.93 64.64
C PHE A 72 31.26 -2.19 65.70
N VAL A 73 30.27 -3.05 65.42
CA VAL A 73 29.07 -3.18 66.26
C VAL A 73 28.91 -4.60 66.79
N TYR A 74 29.31 -5.62 66.03
CA TYR A 74 29.09 -7.03 66.38
C TYR A 74 29.63 -7.42 67.76
N ASP A 75 30.85 -7.01 68.10
CA ASP A 75 31.47 -7.34 69.39
C ASP A 75 30.89 -6.57 70.59
N SER A 76 30.06 -5.55 70.33
CA SER A 76 29.45 -4.69 71.34
C SER A 76 27.99 -5.03 71.66
N VAL A 77 27.40 -5.99 70.94
CA VAL A 77 25.98 -6.34 71.04
C VAL A 77 25.82 -7.85 71.15
N ASP A 78 24.99 -8.31 72.10
CA ASP A 78 24.69 -9.72 72.32
C ASP A 78 23.76 -10.31 71.23
N THR A 79 24.28 -10.45 70.01
CA THR A 79 23.56 -10.98 68.84
C THR A 79 24.37 -11.99 68.06
N ILE A 80 23.70 -12.96 67.46
CA ILE A 80 24.32 -13.91 66.54
C ILE A 80 23.71 -13.68 65.17
N PHE A 81 24.50 -13.19 64.21
CA PHE A 81 24.08 -13.05 62.82
C PHE A 81 24.62 -14.21 61.99
N TYR A 82 23.74 -14.97 61.36
CA TYR A 82 24.07 -16.06 60.44
C TYR A 82 23.86 -15.62 58.99
N LYS A 83 24.95 -15.54 58.22
CA LYS A 83 24.93 -15.22 56.79
C LYS A 83 24.45 -16.43 55.99
N ALA A 84 23.33 -16.27 55.27
CA ALA A 84 22.80 -17.30 54.37
C ALA A 84 23.38 -17.17 52.95
N ARG A 85 23.27 -15.99 52.31
CA ARG A 85 23.76 -15.76 50.95
C ARG A 85 23.98 -14.28 50.64
N GLU A 86 24.79 -14.00 49.63
CA GLU A 86 25.04 -12.66 49.11
C GLU A 86 24.54 -12.60 47.66
N ILE A 87 23.54 -11.74 47.39
CA ILE A 87 22.90 -11.58 46.08
C ILE A 87 22.62 -10.08 45.88
N ASP A 88 22.95 -9.54 44.70
CA ASP A 88 22.68 -8.15 44.29
C ASP A 88 23.15 -7.09 45.31
N ASP A 89 24.40 -7.21 45.78
CA ASP A 89 25.03 -6.30 46.77
C ASP A 89 24.32 -6.23 48.15
N ARG A 90 23.47 -7.23 48.44
CA ARG A 90 22.81 -7.41 49.74
C ARG A 90 23.16 -8.76 50.35
N VAL A 91 23.37 -8.76 51.66
CA VAL A 91 23.62 -9.95 52.48
C VAL A 91 22.31 -10.38 53.12
N TRP A 92 21.86 -11.57 52.77
CA TRP A 92 20.70 -12.24 53.35
C TRP A 92 21.14 -13.13 54.50
N GLY A 93 20.40 -13.07 55.60
CA GLY A 93 20.73 -13.83 56.79
C GLY A 93 19.64 -13.78 57.85
N VAL A 94 19.95 -14.42 58.97
CA VAL A 94 19.09 -14.48 60.16
C VAL A 94 19.91 -14.03 61.33
N TYR A 95 19.36 -13.13 62.14
CA TYR A 95 19.94 -12.85 63.45
C TYR A 95 19.07 -13.36 64.58
N PHE A 96 19.74 -13.77 65.65
CA PHE A 96 19.16 -14.27 66.88
C PHE A 96 19.44 -13.28 68.01
N VAL A 97 18.40 -12.99 68.79
CA VAL A 97 18.44 -12.03 69.90
C VAL A 97 17.72 -12.59 71.12
N PRO A 98 18.26 -12.45 72.34
CA PRO A 98 17.51 -12.72 73.56
C PRO A 98 16.25 -11.84 73.66
N ASP A 99 15.13 -12.41 74.10
CA ASP A 99 13.85 -11.69 74.16
C ASP A 99 13.94 -10.38 74.99
N THR A 100 14.74 -10.40 76.07
CA THR A 100 14.94 -9.27 77.00
C THR A 100 15.57 -8.03 76.40
N ILE A 101 16.31 -8.13 75.28
CA ILE A 101 17.03 -7.02 74.63
C ILE A 101 16.60 -6.88 73.16
N SER A 102 15.53 -7.58 72.76
CA SER A 102 15.10 -7.66 71.37
C SER A 102 14.79 -6.29 70.76
N ASP A 103 14.08 -5.40 71.46
CA ASP A 103 13.72 -4.07 70.95
C ASP A 103 14.93 -3.16 70.69
N GLN A 104 15.94 -3.19 71.57
CA GLN A 104 17.13 -2.34 71.42
C GLN A 104 17.97 -2.78 70.21
N ILE A 105 18.10 -4.09 70.06
CA ILE A 105 18.88 -4.70 68.98
C ILE A 105 18.16 -4.55 67.65
N ASP A 106 16.84 -4.73 67.65
CA ASP A 106 15.97 -4.49 66.52
C ASP A 106 16.12 -3.05 65.97
N ALA A 107 16.31 -2.06 66.85
CA ALA A 107 16.58 -0.68 66.46
C ALA A 107 17.99 -0.50 65.85
N ILE A 108 19.01 -1.19 66.40
CA ILE A 108 20.37 -1.18 65.85
C ILE A 108 20.38 -1.78 64.43
N TYR A 109 19.76 -2.94 64.22
CA TYR A 109 19.65 -3.54 62.89
C TYR A 109 18.85 -2.66 61.92
N SER A 110 17.79 -2.01 62.38
CA SER A 110 17.01 -1.07 61.54
C SER A 110 17.84 0.15 61.13
N SER A 111 18.73 0.66 62.00
CA SER A 111 19.66 1.75 61.68
C SER A 111 20.73 1.37 60.65
N MET A 112 21.05 0.07 60.56
CA MET A 112 21.96 -0.50 59.56
C MET A 112 21.24 -0.92 58.26
N HIS A 113 20.04 -0.38 58.01
CA HIS A 113 19.20 -0.69 56.86
C HIS A 113 18.86 -2.19 56.71
N PHE A 114 18.67 -2.88 57.83
CA PHE A 114 18.16 -4.25 57.79
C PHE A 114 16.66 -4.25 57.47
N GLU A 115 16.31 -4.77 56.30
CA GLU A 115 14.93 -4.97 55.87
C GLU A 115 14.46 -6.35 56.33
N ARG A 116 13.45 -6.37 57.20
CA ARG A 116 12.85 -7.61 57.70
C ARG A 116 12.05 -8.28 56.59
N PHE A 117 12.26 -9.57 56.45
CA PHE A 117 11.50 -10.44 55.57
C PHE A 117 10.70 -11.42 56.43
N PHE A 118 9.37 -11.43 56.29
CA PHE A 118 8.54 -12.42 56.97
C PHE A 118 8.35 -13.63 56.07
N LEU A 119 8.89 -14.78 56.49
CA LEU A 119 8.67 -16.04 55.80
C LEU A 119 7.19 -16.46 56.03
N PRO A 120 6.36 -16.63 54.99
CA PRO A 120 4.99 -17.09 55.15
C PRO A 120 4.94 -18.47 55.83
N GLU A 121 3.92 -18.75 56.66
CA GLU A 121 3.78 -20.08 57.30
C GLU A 121 3.64 -21.21 56.26
N GLY A 122 4.19 -22.39 56.57
CA GLY A 122 4.01 -23.62 55.77
C GLY A 122 5.26 -24.19 55.09
N TYR A 123 6.46 -23.95 55.62
CA TYR A 123 7.69 -24.60 55.14
C TYR A 123 8.12 -25.68 56.14
N GLU A 124 8.08 -26.95 55.70
CA GLU A 124 8.54 -28.10 56.48
C GLU A 124 9.96 -28.48 56.05
N GLY A 125 10.86 -28.70 57.03
CA GLY A 125 12.23 -29.16 56.80
C GLY A 125 13.25 -28.05 56.51
N THR A 126 14.35 -28.41 55.84
CA THR A 126 15.40 -27.44 55.48
C THR A 126 14.97 -26.59 54.28
N PRO A 127 15.44 -25.33 54.18
CA PRO A 127 15.20 -24.47 53.01
C PRO A 127 15.52 -25.14 51.66
N ALA A 128 16.52 -26.04 51.62
CA ALA A 128 16.85 -26.83 50.44
C ALA A 128 15.81 -27.92 50.12
N ALA A 129 15.25 -28.59 51.14
CA ALA A 129 14.17 -29.56 50.94
C ALA A 129 12.87 -28.86 50.51
N ALA A 130 12.57 -27.71 51.14
CA ALA A 130 11.41 -26.89 50.80
C ALA A 130 11.48 -26.33 49.37
N SER A 131 12.67 -25.89 48.90
CA SER A 131 12.84 -25.44 47.52
C SER A 131 12.62 -26.57 46.52
N THR A 132 13.13 -27.77 46.82
CA THR A 132 12.95 -28.96 45.97
C THR A 132 11.47 -29.33 45.84
N HIS A 133 10.73 -29.36 46.96
CA HIS A 133 9.29 -29.63 46.94
C HIS A 133 8.48 -28.56 46.20
N LEU A 134 8.86 -27.28 46.32
CA LEU A 134 8.25 -26.19 45.55
C LEU A 134 8.53 -26.31 44.05
N GLU A 135 9.76 -26.66 43.67
CA GLU A 135 10.12 -26.89 42.27
C GLU A 135 9.33 -28.06 41.66
N GLU A 136 9.19 -29.17 42.39
CA GLU A 136 8.34 -30.31 41.98
C GLU A 136 6.88 -29.89 41.78
N LYS A 137 6.35 -29.07 42.69
CA LYS A 137 4.97 -28.56 42.60
C LYS A 137 4.78 -27.55 41.47
N ILE A 138 5.77 -26.71 41.19
CA ILE A 138 5.75 -25.81 40.02
C ILE A 138 5.79 -26.64 38.73
N GLN A 139 6.60 -27.70 38.67
CA GLN A 139 6.63 -28.58 37.52
C GLN A 139 5.30 -29.31 37.32
N SER A 140 4.65 -29.79 38.38
CA SER A 140 3.34 -30.45 38.27
C SER A 140 2.25 -29.50 37.77
N ILE A 141 2.20 -28.26 38.26
CA ILE A 141 1.25 -27.25 37.79
C ILE A 141 1.53 -26.88 36.33
N LYS A 142 2.80 -26.73 35.92
CA LYS A 142 3.18 -26.50 34.50
C LYS A 142 2.70 -27.63 33.60
N MET A 143 2.85 -28.88 34.04
CA MET A 143 2.32 -30.05 33.31
C MET A 143 0.80 -30.02 33.23
N GLU A 144 0.10 -29.62 34.30
CA GLU A 144 -1.36 -29.48 34.27
C GLU A 144 -1.84 -28.39 33.30
N ILE A 145 -1.21 -27.22 33.30
CA ILE A 145 -1.52 -26.13 32.35
C ILE A 145 -1.35 -26.62 30.91
N THR A 146 -0.23 -27.29 30.63
CA THR A 146 0.05 -27.88 29.30
C THR A 146 -1.02 -28.91 28.93
N SER A 147 -1.50 -29.71 29.89
CA SER A 147 -2.58 -30.67 29.67
C SER A 147 -3.93 -30.00 29.35
N VAL A 148 -4.21 -28.85 29.98
CA VAL A 148 -5.43 -28.06 29.74
C VAL A 148 -5.35 -27.41 28.36
N ASP A 149 -4.21 -26.86 27.97
CA ASP A 149 -3.99 -26.30 26.64
C ASP A 149 -4.18 -27.36 25.55
N ASN A 150 -3.62 -28.55 25.73
CA ASN A 150 -3.84 -29.68 24.81
C ASN A 150 -5.32 -30.09 24.74
N LYS A 151 -6.08 -30.02 25.84
CA LYS A 151 -7.53 -30.29 25.84
C LYS A 151 -8.31 -29.21 25.09
N ILE A 152 -7.92 -27.94 25.22
CA ILE A 152 -8.52 -26.83 24.46
C ILE A 152 -8.26 -27.03 22.97
N ILE A 153 -7.00 -27.27 22.59
CA ILE A 153 -6.60 -27.51 21.19
C ILE A 153 -7.37 -28.68 20.61
N LYS A 154 -7.42 -29.82 21.31
CA LYS A 154 -8.14 -31.01 20.85
C LYS A 154 -9.64 -30.75 20.68
N THR A 155 -10.26 -30.04 21.62
CA THR A 155 -11.69 -29.69 21.53
C THR A 155 -11.98 -28.78 20.33
N LEU A 156 -11.04 -27.89 19.98
CA LEU A 156 -11.15 -27.02 18.81
C LEU A 156 -10.85 -27.76 17.51
N GLU A 157 -9.87 -28.65 17.48
CA GLU A 157 -9.54 -29.48 16.31
C GLU A 157 -10.68 -30.43 15.94
N ASP A 158 -11.26 -31.12 16.94
CA ASP A 158 -12.37 -32.06 16.76
C ASP A 158 -13.61 -31.41 16.10
N ARG A 159 -13.76 -30.08 16.22
CA ARG A 159 -14.90 -29.30 15.70
C ARG A 159 -14.52 -28.12 14.82
N LYS A 160 -13.33 -28.16 14.23
CA LYS A 160 -12.80 -27.06 13.41
C LYS A 160 -13.74 -26.70 12.26
N ASP A 161 -14.23 -27.70 11.54
CA ASP A 161 -15.07 -27.49 10.36
C ASP A 161 -16.45 -26.94 10.74
N ASP A 162 -17.06 -27.48 11.79
CA ASP A 162 -18.33 -26.98 12.34
C ASP A 162 -18.24 -25.52 12.78
N PHE A 163 -17.12 -25.15 13.43
CA PHE A 163 -16.88 -23.78 13.89
C PHE A 163 -16.67 -22.82 12.71
N LEU A 164 -15.90 -23.23 11.71
CA LEU A 164 -15.68 -22.44 10.50
C LEU A 164 -17.00 -22.17 9.77
N LEU A 165 -17.82 -23.20 9.60
CA LEU A 165 -19.15 -23.08 9.00
C LEU A 165 -20.07 -22.16 9.82
N ALA A 166 -20.12 -22.36 11.15
CA ALA A 166 -20.94 -21.53 12.03
C ALA A 166 -20.53 -20.05 11.96
N ASN A 167 -19.23 -19.76 11.95
CA ASN A 167 -18.72 -18.40 11.83
C ASN A 167 -19.09 -17.77 10.47
N GLN A 168 -18.90 -18.50 9.36
CA GLN A 168 -19.29 -18.01 8.03
C GLN A 168 -20.79 -17.71 7.94
N VAL A 169 -21.62 -18.59 8.49
CA VAL A 169 -23.08 -18.44 8.52
C VAL A 169 -23.48 -17.23 9.37
N LEU A 170 -22.92 -17.09 10.58
CA LEU A 170 -23.19 -15.95 11.45
C LEU A 170 -22.73 -14.62 10.83
N TYR A 171 -21.55 -14.61 10.20
CA TYR A 171 -21.03 -13.45 9.49
C TYR A 171 -21.96 -13.04 8.34
N LYS A 172 -22.46 -14.00 7.56
CA LYS A 172 -23.43 -13.76 6.50
C LYS A 172 -24.75 -13.22 7.06
N PHE A 173 -25.28 -13.81 8.13
CA PHE A 173 -26.50 -13.32 8.77
C PHE A 173 -26.34 -11.92 9.36
N ASN A 174 -25.19 -11.61 9.95
CA ASN A 174 -24.90 -10.28 10.48
C ASN A 174 -24.89 -9.24 9.35
N LYS A 175 -24.22 -9.53 8.23
CA LYS A 175 -24.28 -8.68 7.03
C LYS A 175 -25.71 -8.48 6.53
N VAL A 176 -26.48 -9.56 6.38
CA VAL A 176 -27.89 -9.45 5.94
C VAL A 176 -28.72 -8.63 6.94
N PHE A 177 -28.45 -8.75 8.23
CA PHE A 177 -29.11 -7.95 9.26
C PHE A 177 -28.75 -6.47 9.16
N ASP A 178 -27.49 -6.15 8.88
CA ASP A 178 -26.99 -4.78 8.69
C ASP A 178 -27.62 -4.06 7.50
N VAL A 179 -28.07 -4.78 6.46
CA VAL A 179 -28.82 -4.19 5.32
C VAL A 179 -30.02 -3.37 5.81
N ARG A 180 -30.66 -3.79 6.91
CA ARG A 180 -31.83 -3.10 7.49
C ARG A 180 -31.52 -1.67 7.94
N LYS A 181 -30.26 -1.35 8.29
CA LYS A 181 -29.85 0.02 8.64
C LYS A 181 -30.01 1.00 7.48
N TYR A 182 -30.00 0.50 6.25
CA TYR A 182 -30.15 1.29 5.03
C TYR A 182 -31.59 1.31 4.49
N ALA A 183 -32.51 0.56 5.11
CA ALA A 183 -33.89 0.50 4.69
C ALA A 183 -34.68 1.66 5.32
N ALA A 184 -35.36 2.45 4.49
CA ALA A 184 -36.31 3.44 4.95
C ALA A 184 -37.65 2.73 5.26
N ALA A 185 -38.18 2.94 6.48
CA ALA A 185 -39.47 2.37 6.88
C ALA A 185 -40.58 3.42 6.74
N THR A 186 -41.61 3.13 5.94
CA THR A 186 -42.78 4.00 5.78
C THR A 186 -43.74 3.76 6.96
N ARG A 187 -43.44 4.34 8.14
CA ARG A 187 -44.28 4.21 9.35
C ARG A 187 -45.36 5.29 9.51
N GLY A 188 -45.54 6.19 8.55
CA GLY A 188 -46.53 7.28 8.62
C GLY A 188 -47.52 7.28 7.46
N ASN A 189 -48.81 7.40 7.78
CA ASN A 189 -49.91 7.81 6.89
C ASN A 189 -50.59 6.80 5.94
N ARG A 190 -50.55 5.48 6.19
CA ARG A 190 -51.52 4.56 5.55
C ARG A 190 -52.50 3.96 6.56
N ALA A 191 -53.80 4.08 6.25
CA ALA A 191 -54.89 3.48 7.03
C ALA A 191 -54.78 1.95 7.15
N ASP A 192 -53.97 1.30 6.30
CA ASP A 192 -53.86 -0.15 6.17
C ASP A 192 -52.80 -0.82 7.08
N LYS A 193 -52.16 -0.09 8.01
CA LYS A 193 -51.15 -0.58 9.00
C LYS A 193 -49.93 -1.38 8.45
N LYS A 194 -49.83 -1.67 7.15
CA LYS A 194 -48.71 -2.41 6.55
C LYS A 194 -47.46 -1.53 6.50
N VAL A 195 -46.39 -1.99 7.14
CA VAL A 195 -45.08 -1.34 7.14
C VAL A 195 -44.32 -1.80 5.90
N PHE A 196 -43.98 -0.87 5.02
CA PHE A 196 -43.11 -1.12 3.87
C PHE A 196 -41.68 -0.68 4.18
N TYR A 197 -40.73 -1.51 3.75
CA TYR A 197 -39.30 -1.19 3.77
C TYR A 197 -38.84 -0.88 2.36
N ILE A 198 -38.29 0.31 2.16
CA ILE A 198 -37.79 0.77 0.87
C ILE A 198 -36.26 0.76 0.93
N ILE A 199 -35.63 0.02 0.02
CA ILE A 199 -34.18 -0.01 -0.15
C ILE A 199 -33.85 0.56 -1.53
N CYS A 200 -33.08 1.64 -1.54
CA CYS A 200 -32.59 2.27 -2.76
C CYS A 200 -31.11 1.95 -2.92
N GLY A 201 -30.72 1.44 -4.08
CA GLY A 201 -29.33 1.07 -4.36
C GLY A 201 -29.05 1.08 -5.85
N TRP A 202 -27.76 1.06 -6.17
CA TRP A 202 -27.30 0.96 -7.55
C TRP A 202 -26.93 -0.49 -7.85
N LEU A 203 -27.43 -1.02 -8.96
CA LEU A 203 -27.05 -2.34 -9.48
C LEU A 203 -26.59 -2.19 -10.93
N THR A 204 -25.82 -3.16 -11.41
CA THR A 204 -25.56 -3.25 -12.85
C THR A 204 -26.84 -3.67 -13.57
N GLU A 205 -27.00 -3.30 -14.84
CA GLU A 205 -28.19 -3.67 -15.63
C GLU A 205 -28.43 -5.19 -15.65
N LYS A 206 -27.34 -5.99 -15.69
CA LYS A 206 -27.41 -7.45 -15.64
C LYS A 206 -27.90 -7.97 -14.30
N ASP A 207 -27.36 -7.41 -13.21
CA ASP A 207 -27.71 -7.84 -11.85
C ASP A 207 -29.13 -7.39 -11.48
N ALA A 208 -29.55 -6.21 -11.95
CA ALA A 208 -30.92 -5.71 -11.78
C ALA A 208 -31.94 -6.62 -12.49
N ALA A 209 -31.65 -7.06 -13.72
CA ALA A 209 -32.51 -7.99 -14.46
C ALA A 209 -32.55 -9.40 -13.82
N LYS A 210 -31.45 -9.82 -13.17
CA LYS A 210 -31.41 -11.08 -12.42
C LYS A 210 -32.26 -10.98 -11.14
N LEU A 211 -32.09 -9.88 -10.39
CA LEU A 211 -32.82 -9.63 -9.16
C LEU A 211 -34.33 -9.48 -9.41
N SER A 212 -34.73 -8.78 -10.48
CA SER A 212 -36.15 -8.64 -10.83
C SER A 212 -36.80 -10.00 -11.10
N LYS A 213 -36.11 -10.90 -11.82
CA LYS A 213 -36.58 -12.26 -12.07
C LYS A 213 -36.65 -13.14 -10.82
N GLU A 214 -35.70 -12.99 -9.90
CA GLU A 214 -35.73 -13.72 -8.61
C GLU A 214 -36.91 -13.24 -7.74
N LEU A 215 -37.18 -11.94 -7.73
CA LEU A 215 -38.26 -11.33 -6.94
C LEU A 215 -39.66 -11.47 -7.55
N GLU A 216 -39.79 -11.71 -8.85
CA GLU A 216 -41.10 -12.00 -9.50
C GLU A 216 -41.79 -13.23 -8.89
N ASN A 217 -41.02 -14.15 -8.30
CA ASN A 217 -41.55 -15.34 -7.64
C ASN A 217 -42.02 -15.10 -6.19
N GLU A 218 -41.79 -13.91 -5.64
CA GLU A 218 -42.05 -13.58 -4.24
C GLU A 218 -43.22 -12.58 -4.11
N PRO A 219 -44.40 -13.00 -3.60
CA PRO A 219 -45.64 -12.22 -3.66
C PRO A 219 -45.66 -10.95 -2.79
N GLU A 220 -44.73 -10.80 -1.83
CA GLU A 220 -44.66 -9.64 -0.93
C GLU A 220 -43.58 -8.62 -1.28
N THR A 221 -42.82 -8.84 -2.36
CA THR A 221 -41.72 -7.94 -2.76
C THR A 221 -41.98 -7.24 -4.08
N PHE A 222 -41.75 -5.93 -4.11
CA PHE A 222 -41.85 -5.12 -5.32
C PHE A 222 -40.49 -4.52 -5.67
N CYS A 223 -39.99 -4.82 -6.87
CA CYS A 223 -38.75 -4.24 -7.40
C CYS A 223 -39.09 -3.22 -8.50
N LEU A 224 -38.76 -1.95 -8.27
CA LEU A 224 -38.85 -0.91 -9.30
C LEU A 224 -37.45 -0.60 -9.82
N SER A 225 -37.20 -0.85 -11.11
CA SER A 225 -35.95 -0.47 -11.76
C SER A 225 -36.18 0.77 -12.62
N GLU A 226 -35.66 1.92 -12.18
CA GLU A 226 -35.65 3.15 -12.97
C GLU A 226 -34.38 3.19 -13.83
N LYS A 227 -34.55 3.31 -15.15
CA LYS A 227 -33.43 3.38 -16.12
C LYS A 227 -33.07 4.82 -16.51
N ASP A 228 -33.97 5.78 -16.29
CA ASP A 228 -33.75 7.18 -16.68
C ASP A 228 -32.89 7.93 -15.63
N LEU A 229 -31.63 8.17 -15.99
CA LEU A 229 -30.68 8.98 -15.21
C LEU A 229 -31.14 10.44 -15.00
N SER A 230 -32.08 10.94 -15.80
CA SER A 230 -32.65 12.28 -15.68
C SER A 230 -33.61 12.42 -14.49
N LYS A 231 -34.16 11.30 -13.98
CA LYS A 231 -35.07 11.29 -12.83
C LYS A 231 -34.35 11.04 -11.50
N VAL A 232 -33.03 10.79 -11.52
CA VAL A 232 -32.25 10.45 -10.34
C VAL A 232 -31.44 11.66 -9.87
N LEU A 233 -31.64 12.05 -8.60
CA LEU A 233 -30.94 13.18 -7.96
C LEU A 233 -29.45 12.96 -7.70
N SER A 234 -28.96 11.71 -7.79
CA SER A 234 -27.58 11.33 -7.47
C SER A 234 -26.85 10.76 -8.66
N THR A 235 -25.56 11.07 -8.78
CA THR A 235 -24.69 10.50 -9.81
C THR A 235 -24.50 8.99 -9.57
N PRO A 236 -24.67 8.16 -10.60
CA PRO A 236 -24.45 6.72 -10.47
C PRO A 236 -22.97 6.41 -10.17
N PRO A 237 -22.70 5.40 -9.33
CA PRO A 237 -21.36 4.89 -9.11
C PRO A 237 -20.79 4.20 -10.36
N ILE A 238 -19.47 4.23 -10.51
CA ILE A 238 -18.75 3.70 -11.67
C ILE A 238 -18.17 2.32 -11.37
N LYS A 239 -18.46 1.38 -12.27
CA LYS A 239 -17.87 0.04 -12.32
C LYS A 239 -17.13 -0.10 -13.64
N LEU A 240 -15.80 -0.10 -13.58
CA LEU A 240 -14.95 -0.32 -14.75
C LEU A 240 -15.13 -1.76 -15.26
N LYS A 241 -15.16 -1.91 -16.58
CA LYS A 241 -15.31 -3.21 -17.25
C LYS A 241 -14.27 -3.32 -18.36
N ASN A 242 -13.06 -3.68 -17.97
CA ASN A 242 -11.96 -3.88 -18.91
C ASN A 242 -11.67 -5.36 -19.18
N ASN A 243 -11.14 -5.64 -20.37
CA ASN A 243 -10.68 -6.98 -20.73
C ASN A 243 -9.54 -7.41 -19.79
N ALA A 244 -9.34 -8.73 -19.63
CA ALA A 244 -8.33 -9.28 -18.73
C ALA A 244 -6.90 -8.74 -18.98
N LEU A 245 -6.60 -8.35 -20.22
CA LEU A 245 -5.33 -7.73 -20.61
C LEU A 245 -5.14 -6.32 -20.01
N PHE A 246 -6.21 -5.50 -19.99
CA PHE A 246 -6.15 -4.10 -19.56
C PHE A 246 -6.58 -3.88 -18.10
N LYS A 247 -7.22 -4.87 -17.48
CA LYS A 247 -7.67 -4.83 -16.08
C LYS A 247 -6.58 -4.43 -15.06
N PRO A 248 -5.31 -4.82 -15.20
CA PRO A 248 -4.26 -4.34 -14.30
C PRO A 248 -4.10 -2.81 -14.29
N PHE A 249 -4.26 -2.16 -15.46
CA PHE A 249 -4.09 -0.71 -15.64
C PHE A 249 -5.20 0.13 -15.02
N GLU A 250 -6.33 -0.47 -14.64
CA GLU A 250 -7.37 0.20 -13.85
C GLU A 250 -6.81 0.79 -12.54
N MET A 251 -5.73 0.21 -11.99
CA MET A 251 -5.05 0.77 -10.81
C MET A 251 -4.57 2.21 -11.05
N PHE A 252 -3.99 2.50 -12.21
CA PHE A 252 -3.47 3.84 -12.52
C PHE A 252 -4.61 4.85 -12.67
N VAL A 253 -5.71 4.43 -13.30
CA VAL A 253 -6.93 5.27 -13.38
C VAL A 253 -7.50 5.52 -11.99
N GLU A 254 -7.62 4.49 -11.15
CA GLU A 254 -8.10 4.61 -9.77
C GLU A 254 -7.23 5.55 -8.90
N MET A 255 -5.91 5.55 -9.12
CA MET A 255 -4.97 6.42 -8.39
C MET A 255 -5.12 7.90 -8.78
N TYR A 256 -5.41 8.20 -10.04
CA TYR A 256 -5.68 9.57 -10.50
C TYR A 256 -7.07 10.06 -10.08
N GLY A 257 -8.05 9.15 -10.03
CA GLY A 257 -9.45 9.41 -9.68
C GLY A 257 -10.35 8.76 -10.71
N LEU A 258 -11.58 8.39 -10.36
CA LEU A 258 -12.48 7.67 -11.29
C LEU A 258 -13.18 8.59 -12.30
N PRO A 259 -13.51 8.07 -13.50
CA PRO A 259 -14.12 8.88 -14.55
C PRO A 259 -15.52 9.25 -14.11
N ASN A 260 -16.01 10.39 -14.55
CA ASN A 260 -17.42 10.67 -14.42
C ASN A 260 -18.24 9.63 -15.22
N TYR A 261 -19.49 9.38 -14.85
CA TYR A 261 -20.33 8.38 -15.54
C TYR A 261 -20.51 8.67 -17.04
N LYS A 262 -20.33 9.94 -17.43
CA LYS A 262 -20.39 10.43 -18.79
C LYS A 262 -19.00 10.59 -19.42
N GLU A 263 -17.93 10.06 -18.85
CA GLU A 263 -16.59 10.15 -19.46
C GLU A 263 -16.20 8.84 -20.13
N PHE A 264 -15.30 8.93 -21.11
CA PHE A 264 -14.68 7.77 -21.73
C PHE A 264 -13.72 7.10 -20.74
N ASP A 265 -13.74 5.76 -20.65
CA ASP A 265 -12.81 5.00 -19.81
C ASP A 265 -11.40 5.01 -20.45
N PRO A 266 -10.41 5.67 -19.84
CA PRO A 266 -9.07 5.77 -20.42
C PRO A 266 -8.21 4.53 -20.19
N THR A 267 -8.69 3.51 -19.48
CA THR A 267 -7.87 2.36 -19.06
C THR A 267 -7.18 1.66 -20.23
N ILE A 268 -7.88 1.47 -21.36
CA ILE A 268 -7.31 0.82 -22.56
C ILE A 268 -6.21 1.69 -23.17
N LEU A 269 -6.46 3.00 -23.21
CA LEU A 269 -5.55 3.97 -23.78
C LEU A 269 -4.26 4.06 -22.97
N VAL A 270 -4.40 4.26 -21.66
CA VAL A 270 -3.34 4.19 -20.66
C VAL A 270 -2.55 2.90 -20.80
N GLY A 271 -3.23 1.75 -20.90
CA GLY A 271 -2.55 0.47 -21.07
C GLY A 271 -1.65 0.41 -22.31
N ILE A 272 -2.09 0.99 -23.43
CA ILE A 272 -1.33 1.02 -24.69
C ILE A 272 -0.20 2.07 -24.61
N THR A 273 -0.52 3.31 -24.22
CA THR A 273 0.45 4.41 -24.18
C THR A 273 1.53 4.15 -23.14
N TYR A 274 1.17 3.68 -21.95
CA TYR A 274 2.09 3.34 -20.88
C TYR A 274 3.07 2.26 -21.33
N SER A 275 2.56 1.20 -21.95
CA SER A 275 3.40 0.08 -22.38
C SER A 275 4.35 0.48 -23.50
N ILE A 276 3.92 1.32 -24.45
CA ILE A 276 4.76 1.82 -25.54
C ILE A 276 5.84 2.76 -25.00
N LEU A 277 5.48 3.74 -24.18
CA LEU A 277 6.43 4.71 -23.62
C LEU A 277 7.45 4.03 -22.70
N PHE A 278 7.01 3.09 -21.86
CA PHE A 278 7.91 2.29 -21.03
C PHE A 278 8.84 1.45 -21.90
N GLY A 279 8.31 0.77 -22.91
CA GLY A 279 9.11 -0.06 -23.81
C GLY A 279 10.18 0.74 -24.56
N PHE A 280 9.87 1.97 -24.96
CA PHE A 280 10.83 2.86 -25.59
C PHE A 280 11.94 3.34 -24.63
N MET A 281 11.62 3.68 -23.38
CA MET A 281 12.59 4.17 -22.40
C MET A 281 13.51 3.06 -21.83
N PHE A 282 12.97 1.85 -21.63
CA PHE A 282 13.67 0.72 -21.01
C PHE A 282 14.11 -0.34 -22.03
N GLY A 283 14.06 -0.06 -23.33
CA GLY A 283 14.12 -1.08 -24.39
C GLY A 283 15.37 -1.96 -24.38
N ASP A 284 15.27 -3.12 -23.73
CA ASP A 284 16.27 -4.19 -23.70
C ASP A 284 15.58 -5.56 -23.77
N VAL A 285 16.06 -6.44 -24.65
CA VAL A 285 15.46 -7.77 -24.86
C VAL A 285 15.58 -8.63 -23.61
N GLY A 286 16.75 -8.64 -22.98
CA GLY A 286 17.08 -9.48 -21.85
C GLY A 286 16.31 -9.08 -20.61
N GLN A 287 16.41 -7.81 -20.23
CA GLN A 287 15.70 -7.29 -19.07
C GLN A 287 14.18 -7.30 -19.28
N GLY A 288 13.71 -6.99 -20.49
CA GLY A 288 12.30 -7.09 -20.86
C GLY A 288 11.72 -8.51 -20.69
N LEU A 289 12.47 -9.54 -21.08
CA LEU A 289 12.08 -10.95 -20.88
C LEU A 289 12.05 -11.32 -19.40
N VAL A 290 13.03 -10.88 -18.62
CA VAL A 290 13.05 -11.11 -17.17
C VAL A 290 11.83 -10.48 -16.50
N LEU A 291 11.49 -9.23 -16.85
CA LEU A 291 10.29 -8.55 -16.36
C LEU A 291 9.00 -9.25 -16.81
N LEU A 292 8.95 -9.76 -18.03
CA LEU A 292 7.83 -10.52 -18.56
C LEU A 292 7.60 -11.81 -17.78
N ILE A 293 8.66 -12.59 -17.54
CA ILE A 293 8.60 -13.88 -16.83
C ILE A 293 8.26 -13.66 -15.36
N LEU A 294 9.02 -12.81 -14.66
CA LEU A 294 8.81 -12.52 -13.23
C LEU A 294 7.44 -11.88 -12.99
N GLY A 295 7.04 -10.92 -13.82
CA GLY A 295 5.74 -10.27 -13.75
C GLY A 295 4.59 -11.27 -13.98
N SER A 296 4.73 -12.19 -14.94
CA SER A 296 3.72 -13.22 -15.21
C SER A 296 3.59 -14.20 -14.04
N ILE A 297 4.71 -14.73 -13.52
CA ILE A 297 4.72 -15.64 -12.37
C ILE A 297 4.05 -14.99 -11.16
N LEU A 298 4.40 -13.74 -10.85
CA LEU A 298 3.86 -13.03 -9.71
C LEU A 298 2.37 -12.67 -9.89
N TYR A 299 1.94 -12.41 -11.12
CA TYR A 299 0.53 -12.19 -11.44
C TYR A 299 -0.32 -13.45 -11.25
N TYR A 300 0.16 -14.62 -11.69
CA TYR A 300 -0.58 -15.88 -11.53
C TYR A 300 -0.58 -16.40 -10.08
N THR A 301 0.53 -16.25 -9.35
CA THR A 301 0.66 -16.76 -7.97
C THR A 301 0.01 -15.86 -6.93
N LYS A 302 0.30 -14.56 -6.95
CA LYS A 302 -0.15 -13.60 -5.91
C LYS A 302 -1.29 -12.68 -6.36
N LYS A 303 -1.72 -12.74 -7.63
CA LYS A 303 -2.77 -11.87 -8.20
C LYS A 303 -2.53 -10.37 -7.96
N ILE A 304 -1.26 -9.97 -7.91
CA ILE A 304 -0.87 -8.56 -7.72
C ILE A 304 -1.09 -7.83 -9.04
N ARG A 305 -1.95 -6.80 -9.03
CA ARG A 305 -2.26 -5.97 -10.22
C ARG A 305 -1.00 -5.34 -10.82
N LEU A 306 -0.08 -4.83 -10.00
CA LEU A 306 1.18 -4.22 -10.46
C LEU A 306 2.07 -5.20 -11.25
N ALA A 307 2.16 -6.46 -10.80
CA ALA A 307 2.90 -7.51 -11.52
C ALA A 307 2.31 -7.76 -12.91
N GLY A 308 0.98 -7.63 -13.00
CA GLY A 308 0.27 -7.67 -14.26
C GLY A 308 0.77 -6.59 -15.23
N ILE A 309 0.90 -5.35 -14.76
CA ILE A 309 1.39 -4.21 -15.58
C ILE A 309 2.83 -4.45 -16.02
N ILE A 310 3.72 -4.80 -15.08
CA ILE A 310 5.14 -5.06 -15.35
C ILE A 310 5.33 -6.12 -16.44
N ALA A 311 4.53 -7.19 -16.43
CA ALA A 311 4.64 -8.23 -17.45
C ALA A 311 4.33 -7.72 -18.87
N ARG A 312 3.36 -6.81 -19.01
CA ARG A 312 2.96 -6.24 -20.31
C ARG A 312 3.99 -5.21 -20.76
N CYS A 313 4.50 -4.41 -19.83
CA CYS A 313 5.63 -3.51 -20.09
C CYS A 313 6.88 -4.27 -20.52
N GLY A 314 7.18 -5.42 -19.90
CA GLY A 314 8.27 -6.31 -20.29
C GLY A 314 8.10 -6.82 -21.73
N PHE A 315 6.89 -7.19 -22.14
CA PHE A 315 6.60 -7.58 -23.53
C PHE A 315 6.93 -6.49 -24.54
N PHE A 316 6.48 -5.26 -24.29
CA PHE A 316 6.77 -4.12 -25.17
C PHE A 316 8.25 -3.73 -25.11
N SER A 317 8.88 -3.77 -23.94
CA SER A 317 10.33 -3.55 -23.79
C SER A 317 11.15 -4.56 -24.59
N THR A 318 10.75 -5.84 -24.65
CA THR A 318 11.40 -6.84 -25.51
C THR A 318 11.26 -6.50 -27.00
N ILE A 319 10.10 -6.04 -27.45
CA ILE A 319 9.89 -5.61 -28.85
C ILE A 319 10.79 -4.43 -29.20
N PHE A 320 10.82 -3.40 -28.35
CA PHE A 320 11.69 -2.23 -28.56
C PHE A 320 13.17 -2.58 -28.37
N GLY A 321 13.51 -3.54 -27.51
CA GLY A 321 14.85 -4.08 -27.36
C GLY A 321 15.37 -4.71 -28.64
N PHE A 322 14.54 -5.47 -29.36
CA PHE A 322 14.89 -5.99 -30.69
C PHE A 322 15.06 -4.88 -31.73
N LEU A 323 14.29 -3.79 -31.59
CA LEU A 323 14.33 -2.63 -32.46
C LEU A 323 15.62 -1.82 -32.32
N PHE A 324 16.10 -1.68 -31.08
CA PHE A 324 17.38 -1.04 -30.74
C PHE A 324 18.58 -1.98 -30.93
N GLY A 325 18.36 -3.31 -30.87
CA GLY A 325 19.40 -4.32 -31.00
C GLY A 325 20.18 -4.58 -29.71
N SER A 326 19.61 -4.30 -28.52
CA SER A 326 20.25 -4.53 -27.22
C SER A 326 19.74 -5.81 -26.55
N ILE A 327 20.64 -6.74 -26.22
CA ILE A 327 20.37 -7.88 -25.34
C ILE A 327 21.29 -7.79 -24.12
N PHE A 328 20.76 -7.47 -22.93
CA PHE A 328 21.55 -7.32 -21.70
C PHE A 328 22.77 -6.40 -21.89
N GLY A 329 22.62 -5.35 -22.71
CA GLY A 329 23.70 -4.43 -23.10
C GLY A 329 24.70 -4.96 -24.13
N PHE A 330 24.69 -6.24 -24.51
CA PHE A 330 25.57 -6.75 -25.55
C PHE A 330 25.06 -6.33 -26.93
N GLU A 331 25.77 -5.38 -27.56
CA GLU A 331 25.39 -4.78 -28.85
C GLU A 331 25.85 -5.58 -30.08
N ASP A 332 26.59 -6.69 -29.90
CA ASP A 332 27.24 -7.43 -31.00
C ASP A 332 26.51 -8.70 -31.47
N VAL A 333 25.41 -9.11 -30.82
CA VAL A 333 24.77 -10.42 -31.10
C VAL A 333 23.67 -10.35 -32.17
N ILE A 334 23.07 -9.17 -32.42
CA ILE A 334 21.98 -8.98 -33.40
C ILE A 334 22.26 -7.73 -34.26
N GLN A 335 22.13 -7.84 -35.58
CA GLN A 335 22.11 -6.66 -36.44
C GLN A 335 20.81 -5.86 -36.21
N PRO A 336 20.88 -4.57 -35.81
CA PRO A 336 19.71 -3.78 -35.44
C PRO A 336 18.85 -3.45 -36.67
N LEU A 337 17.53 -3.63 -36.57
CA LEU A 337 16.59 -3.45 -37.69
C LEU A 337 16.12 -2.00 -37.88
N TRP A 338 16.29 -1.07 -36.91
CA TRP A 338 15.79 0.31 -37.10
C TRP A 338 16.71 1.46 -36.64
N LEU A 339 17.13 1.54 -35.37
CA LEU A 339 17.82 2.75 -34.90
C LEU A 339 18.87 2.42 -33.83
N ARG A 340 20.13 2.81 -34.07
CA ARG A 340 21.21 2.78 -33.07
C ARG A 340 21.20 4.10 -32.30
N PRO A 341 20.78 4.14 -31.02
CA PRO A 341 20.76 5.37 -30.22
C PRO A 341 22.14 6.06 -30.12
N ALA A 342 23.22 5.27 -30.22
CA ALA A 342 24.61 5.74 -30.14
C ALA A 342 25.24 6.11 -31.51
N LYS A 343 24.74 5.60 -32.65
CA LYS A 343 25.31 5.85 -34.00
C LYS A 343 24.39 6.61 -34.96
N ALA A 344 23.13 6.86 -34.63
CA ALA A 344 22.24 7.74 -35.40
C ALA A 344 22.52 9.23 -35.08
N MET A 345 23.77 9.65 -35.31
CA MET A 345 24.17 11.06 -35.32
C MET A 345 24.20 11.51 -36.79
N THR A 346 23.03 11.63 -37.41
CA THR A 346 22.93 12.17 -38.79
C THR A 346 22.57 13.65 -38.73
N ALA A 347 23.42 14.47 -39.34
CA ALA A 347 23.29 15.92 -39.45
C ALA A 347 21.97 16.32 -40.13
N LEU A 348 21.14 17.13 -39.45
CA LEU A 348 20.05 17.89 -40.07
C LEU A 348 20.50 19.36 -40.22
N PRO A 349 20.28 20.02 -41.38
CA PRO A 349 21.07 21.20 -41.77
C PRO A 349 20.74 22.51 -41.03
N VAL A 350 19.88 22.50 -40.00
CA VAL A 350 19.33 23.75 -39.44
C VAL A 350 19.34 23.83 -37.90
N ILE A 351 19.55 22.73 -37.14
CA ILE A 351 19.48 22.76 -35.65
C ILE A 351 20.58 21.92 -34.96
N GLY A 352 21.80 21.87 -35.50
CA GLY A 352 22.96 21.28 -34.80
C GLY A 352 22.90 19.78 -34.49
N ASN A 353 23.82 19.30 -33.64
CA ASN A 353 23.98 17.89 -33.23
C ASN A 353 22.85 17.44 -32.26
N LEU A 354 21.61 17.37 -32.72
CA LEU A 354 20.53 16.72 -31.96
C LEU A 354 20.51 15.22 -32.29
N ASN A 355 20.60 14.38 -31.25
CA ASN A 355 20.50 12.92 -31.36
C ASN A 355 19.15 12.55 -32.00
N THR A 356 19.14 11.71 -33.05
CA THR A 356 17.92 11.24 -33.75
C THR A 356 16.88 10.67 -32.78
N VAL A 357 17.33 10.11 -31.64
CA VAL A 357 16.47 9.65 -30.54
C VAL A 357 15.52 10.76 -30.06
N PHE A 358 16.01 11.98 -29.84
CA PHE A 358 15.17 13.07 -29.33
C PHE A 358 14.10 13.49 -30.33
N VAL A 359 14.44 13.56 -31.62
CA VAL A 359 13.48 13.91 -32.68
C VAL A 359 12.39 12.85 -32.80
N VAL A 360 12.77 11.57 -32.74
CA VAL A 360 11.81 10.44 -32.74
C VAL A 360 10.90 10.53 -31.52
N THR A 361 11.42 10.84 -30.32
CA THR A 361 10.58 10.95 -29.11
C THR A 361 9.62 12.12 -29.13
N ILE A 362 10.03 13.28 -29.63
CA ILE A 362 9.13 14.43 -29.79
C ILE A 362 8.03 14.07 -30.80
N THR A 363 8.40 13.46 -31.93
CA THR A 363 7.44 13.03 -32.97
C THR A 363 6.43 12.02 -32.42
N LEU A 364 6.89 11.03 -31.65
CA LEU A 364 6.05 10.03 -31.00
C LEU A 364 5.14 10.68 -29.95
N GLY A 365 5.68 11.56 -29.10
CA GLY A 365 4.91 12.32 -28.13
C GLY A 365 3.82 13.18 -28.77
N MET A 366 4.16 13.85 -29.86
CA MET A 366 3.21 14.64 -30.62
C MET A 366 2.09 13.79 -31.21
N LEU A 367 2.40 12.59 -31.71
CA LEU A 367 1.40 11.64 -32.20
C LEU A 367 0.46 11.17 -31.08
N ILE A 368 0.98 10.90 -29.88
CA ILE A 368 0.15 10.55 -28.70
C ILE A 368 -0.77 11.72 -28.35
N ILE A 369 -0.28 12.96 -28.33
CA ILE A 369 -1.11 14.14 -28.05
C ILE A 369 -2.23 14.29 -29.09
N ILE A 370 -1.93 14.09 -30.38
CA ILE A 370 -2.94 14.10 -31.46
C ILE A 370 -4.02 13.04 -31.20
N LEU A 371 -3.62 11.83 -30.82
CA LEU A 371 -4.55 10.75 -30.47
C LEU A 371 -5.46 11.16 -29.29
N MET A 372 -4.91 11.85 -28.29
CA MET A 372 -5.70 12.36 -27.15
C MET A 372 -6.69 13.44 -27.55
N MET A 373 -6.28 14.37 -28.41
CA MET A 373 -7.18 15.41 -28.92
C MET A 373 -8.34 14.78 -29.70
N ILE A 374 -8.09 13.77 -30.52
CA ILE A 374 -9.15 13.03 -31.23
C ILE A 374 -10.16 12.42 -30.25
N ILE A 375 -9.68 11.79 -29.16
CA ILE A 375 -10.56 11.19 -28.15
C ILE A 375 -11.35 12.26 -27.38
N SER A 376 -10.73 13.40 -27.06
CA SER A 376 -11.38 14.54 -26.42
C SER A 376 -12.52 15.08 -27.31
N ILE A 377 -12.27 15.23 -28.62
CA ILE A 377 -13.28 15.64 -29.61
C ILE A 377 -14.43 14.62 -29.67
N LEU A 378 -14.13 13.33 -29.79
CA LEU A 378 -15.17 12.27 -29.85
C LEU A 378 -16.03 12.24 -28.58
N THR A 379 -15.41 12.48 -27.42
CA THR A 379 -16.11 12.54 -26.14
C THR A 379 -17.05 13.75 -26.11
N LYS A 380 -16.57 14.95 -26.45
CA LYS A 380 -17.38 16.18 -26.48
C LYS A 380 -18.53 16.13 -27.49
N LEU A 381 -18.31 15.54 -28.67
CA LEU A 381 -19.35 15.33 -29.69
C LEU A 381 -20.48 14.43 -29.18
N ARG A 382 -20.15 13.38 -28.40
CA ARG A 382 -21.14 12.46 -27.82
C ARG A 382 -22.07 13.14 -26.81
N PHE A 383 -21.61 14.20 -26.14
CA PHE A 383 -22.38 14.92 -25.11
C PHE A 383 -23.12 16.17 -25.63
N LYS A 384 -23.25 16.33 -26.96
CA LYS A 384 -24.08 17.35 -27.62
C LYS A 384 -23.72 18.81 -27.27
N LYS A 385 -22.44 19.13 -27.11
CA LYS A 385 -21.93 20.52 -27.13
C LYS A 385 -21.04 20.75 -28.36
N PRO A 386 -21.63 20.99 -29.54
CA PRO A 386 -20.87 21.08 -30.79
C PRO A 386 -20.00 22.33 -30.88
N GLY A 387 -20.36 23.43 -30.19
CA GLY A 387 -19.59 24.68 -30.17
C GLY A 387 -18.26 24.52 -29.42
N GLU A 388 -18.30 23.99 -28.19
CA GLU A 388 -17.10 23.64 -27.43
C GLU A 388 -16.26 22.55 -28.13
N ALA A 389 -16.86 21.61 -28.88
CA ALA A 389 -16.08 20.57 -29.58
C ALA A 389 -15.28 21.08 -30.80
N LEU A 390 -15.79 22.08 -31.52
CA LEU A 390 -15.14 22.61 -32.72
C LEU A 390 -14.02 23.61 -32.40
N PHE A 391 -14.26 24.52 -31.46
CA PHE A 391 -13.42 25.71 -31.25
C PHE A 391 -12.59 25.69 -29.96
N ASP A 392 -12.78 24.71 -29.08
CA ASP A 392 -11.94 24.58 -27.89
C ASP A 392 -10.49 24.23 -28.27
N THR A 393 -9.57 24.60 -27.39
CA THR A 393 -8.14 24.34 -27.43
C THR A 393 -7.85 22.85 -27.66
N ASN A 394 -8.48 21.96 -26.90
CA ASN A 394 -8.40 20.51 -27.13
C ASN A 394 -9.40 19.98 -28.19
N GLY A 395 -9.98 20.87 -29.01
CA GLY A 395 -10.94 20.58 -30.06
C GLY A 395 -10.33 20.50 -31.47
N VAL A 396 -11.15 20.64 -32.51
CA VAL A 396 -10.72 20.50 -33.91
C VAL A 396 -9.68 21.56 -34.29
N ALA A 397 -9.80 22.79 -33.78
CA ALA A 397 -8.82 23.85 -34.03
C ALA A 397 -7.42 23.50 -33.50
N GLY A 398 -7.33 22.97 -32.27
CA GLY A 398 -6.05 22.51 -31.71
C GLY A 398 -5.48 21.30 -32.43
N LEU A 399 -6.34 20.36 -32.86
CA LEU A 399 -5.92 19.20 -33.65
C LEU A 399 -5.27 19.64 -34.98
N VAL A 400 -5.90 20.55 -35.71
CA VAL A 400 -5.37 21.05 -36.98
C VAL A 400 -4.04 21.77 -36.77
N PHE A 401 -3.93 22.60 -35.73
CA PHE A 401 -2.69 23.26 -35.36
C PHE A 401 -1.56 22.25 -35.09
N TYR A 402 -1.82 21.28 -34.22
CA TYR A 402 -0.80 20.34 -33.76
C TYR A 402 -0.41 19.32 -34.85
N ALA A 403 -1.37 18.87 -35.66
CA ALA A 403 -1.13 18.03 -36.84
C ALA A 403 -0.34 18.78 -37.92
N SER A 404 -0.60 20.07 -38.12
CA SER A 404 0.18 20.90 -39.07
C SER A 404 1.62 21.10 -38.62
N ALA A 405 1.85 21.27 -37.31
CA ALA A 405 3.19 21.37 -36.73
C ALA A 405 3.96 20.05 -36.90
N LEU A 406 3.33 18.91 -36.62
CA LEU A 406 3.91 17.59 -36.82
C LEU A 406 4.24 17.34 -38.30
N ALA A 407 3.30 17.61 -39.20
CA ALA A 407 3.49 17.42 -40.64
C ALA A 407 4.65 18.27 -41.15
N THR A 408 4.78 19.51 -40.68
CA THR A 408 5.88 20.42 -41.02
C THR A 408 7.21 19.86 -40.54
N MET A 409 7.29 19.38 -39.29
CA MET A 409 8.49 18.77 -38.72
C MET A 409 8.96 17.56 -39.55
N VAL A 410 8.04 16.67 -39.92
CA VAL A 410 8.32 15.49 -40.76
C VAL A 410 8.76 15.90 -42.17
N LEU A 411 8.11 16.89 -42.78
CA LEU A 411 8.46 17.36 -44.12
C LEU A 411 9.87 17.96 -44.16
N PHE A 412 10.27 18.71 -43.13
CA PHE A 412 11.63 19.22 -42.96
C PHE A 412 12.66 18.08 -42.82
N MET A 413 12.31 16.99 -42.15
CA MET A 413 13.19 15.81 -42.06
C MET A 413 13.31 15.05 -43.40
N THR A 414 12.29 15.12 -44.26
CA THR A 414 12.24 14.36 -45.53
C THR A 414 12.93 15.09 -46.69
N GLY A 415 13.47 16.29 -46.47
CA GLY A 415 14.34 16.98 -47.44
C GLY A 415 13.64 17.55 -48.68
N ASN A 416 12.31 17.74 -48.67
CA ASN A 416 11.55 18.37 -49.76
C ASN A 416 11.19 19.83 -49.42
N PRO A 417 11.99 20.83 -49.85
CA PRO A 417 11.72 22.23 -49.55
C PRO A 417 10.79 22.82 -50.62
N LEU A 418 9.46 22.64 -50.50
CA LEU A 418 8.36 23.48 -51.04
C LEU A 418 7.02 22.74 -50.88
N PRO A 419 5.88 23.35 -50.47
CA PRO A 419 5.64 24.70 -49.95
C PRO A 419 5.39 24.65 -48.43
N ALA A 420 6.37 24.16 -47.66
CA ALA A 420 6.24 24.07 -46.20
C ALA A 420 5.93 25.42 -45.53
N SER A 421 6.51 26.52 -46.04
CA SER A 421 6.30 27.88 -45.49
C SER A 421 4.91 28.47 -45.79
N ILE A 422 4.34 28.22 -46.97
CA ILE A 422 3.01 28.75 -47.35
C ILE A 422 1.90 27.95 -46.65
N VAL A 423 2.06 26.62 -46.59
CA VAL A 423 1.17 25.74 -45.81
C VAL A 423 1.29 26.08 -44.32
N LEU A 424 2.48 26.39 -43.81
CA LEU A 424 2.69 26.83 -42.43
C LEU A 424 1.91 28.11 -42.12
N ILE A 425 1.96 29.15 -42.96
CA ILE A 425 1.22 30.39 -42.70
C ILE A 425 -0.29 30.15 -42.70
N ILE A 426 -0.81 29.43 -43.70
CA ILE A 426 -2.24 29.17 -43.83
C ILE A 426 -2.75 28.24 -42.71
N MET A 427 -1.98 27.20 -42.35
CA MET A 427 -2.37 26.24 -41.31
C MET A 427 -2.07 26.68 -39.88
N PHE A 428 -1.18 27.64 -39.65
CA PHE A 428 -0.86 28.11 -38.30
C PHE A 428 -1.69 29.34 -37.93
N VAL A 429 -1.84 30.30 -38.86
CA VAL A 429 -2.55 31.55 -38.60
C VAL A 429 -4.07 31.33 -38.51
N ILE A 430 -4.65 30.45 -39.32
CA ILE A 430 -6.11 30.22 -39.31
C ILE A 430 -6.58 29.57 -38.00
N PRO A 431 -6.00 28.47 -37.49
CA PRO A 431 -6.38 27.92 -36.19
C PRO A 431 -6.07 28.86 -35.03
N LEU A 432 -4.99 29.65 -35.12
CA LEU A 432 -4.64 30.64 -34.10
C LEU A 432 -5.70 31.74 -34.01
N ILE A 433 -6.22 32.20 -35.15
CA ILE A 433 -7.36 33.13 -35.24
C ILE A 433 -8.65 32.48 -34.71
N LEU A 434 -8.90 31.20 -35.02
CA LEU A 434 -10.07 30.47 -34.51
C LEU A 434 -10.03 30.27 -32.99
N ILE A 435 -8.85 30.02 -32.42
CA ILE A 435 -8.65 29.93 -30.96
C ILE A 435 -8.82 31.31 -30.31
N PHE A 436 -8.30 32.37 -30.94
CA PHE A 436 -8.47 33.75 -30.46
C PHE A 436 -9.95 34.20 -30.46
N LEU A 437 -10.75 33.67 -31.40
CA LEU A 437 -12.19 33.95 -31.49
C LEU A 437 -13.06 32.85 -30.86
N LYS A 438 -12.51 31.98 -30.00
CA LYS A 438 -13.24 30.82 -29.45
C LYS A 438 -14.50 31.24 -28.68
N GLU A 439 -14.42 32.30 -27.88
CA GLU A 439 -15.52 32.77 -27.03
C GLU A 439 -16.71 33.28 -27.87
N PRO A 440 -16.55 34.23 -28.81
CA PRO A 440 -17.66 34.68 -29.65
C PRO A 440 -18.18 33.58 -30.60
N LEU A 441 -17.32 32.72 -31.17
CA LEU A 441 -17.79 31.67 -32.09
C LEU A 441 -18.52 30.52 -31.36
N ALA A 442 -18.03 30.08 -30.20
CA ALA A 442 -18.70 29.03 -29.43
C ALA A 442 -20.08 29.50 -28.95
N GLU A 443 -20.20 30.76 -28.55
CA GLU A 443 -21.45 31.34 -28.04
C GLU A 443 -22.49 31.59 -29.15
N ILE A 444 -22.04 31.99 -30.34
CA ILE A 444 -22.87 32.10 -31.56
C ILE A 444 -23.38 30.71 -32.00
N VAL A 445 -22.54 29.67 -31.93
CA VAL A 445 -22.91 28.31 -32.32
C VAL A 445 -23.82 27.63 -31.27
N GLU A 446 -23.64 27.92 -29.98
CA GLU A 446 -24.51 27.41 -28.90
C GLU A 446 -25.78 28.24 -28.66
N ARG A 447 -26.02 29.30 -29.45
CA ARG A 447 -27.18 30.21 -29.33
C ARG A 447 -27.41 30.74 -27.91
N ARG A 448 -26.36 30.99 -27.13
CA ARG A 448 -26.46 31.69 -25.83
C ARG A 448 -26.30 33.20 -26.04
N LYS A 449 -26.95 34.00 -25.19
CA LYS A 449 -26.87 35.47 -25.26
C LYS A 449 -25.50 35.93 -24.78
N VAL A 450 -24.75 36.51 -25.71
CA VAL A 450 -23.48 37.20 -25.52
C VAL A 450 -23.51 38.09 -24.28
N HIS A 451 -22.84 37.67 -23.21
CA HIS A 451 -22.44 38.57 -22.13
C HIS A 451 -20.95 38.89 -22.34
N LEU A 452 -20.70 39.90 -23.18
CA LEU A 452 -19.40 40.57 -23.22
C LEU A 452 -19.26 41.40 -21.93
N GLU A 453 -18.84 40.76 -20.84
CA GLU A 453 -18.35 41.50 -19.67
C GLU A 453 -16.98 42.09 -20.01
N GLY A 454 -16.95 43.41 -20.22
CA GLY A 454 -15.73 44.17 -20.47
C GLY A 454 -15.58 44.55 -21.94
N GLY A 455 -15.39 45.85 -22.22
CA GLY A 455 -15.31 46.39 -23.58
C GLY A 455 -14.21 45.75 -24.45
N ALA A 456 -14.23 46.06 -25.75
CA ALA A 456 -13.38 45.44 -26.77
C ALA A 456 -11.87 45.34 -26.43
N GLY A 457 -11.33 46.23 -25.58
CA GLY A 457 -9.95 46.16 -25.11
C GLY A 457 -9.68 45.02 -24.11
N MET A 458 -10.63 44.72 -23.21
CA MET A 458 -10.48 43.63 -22.23
C MET A 458 -10.58 42.26 -22.89
N PHE A 459 -11.46 42.14 -23.88
CA PHE A 459 -11.57 40.95 -24.74
C PHE A 459 -10.27 40.68 -25.53
N VAL A 460 -9.66 41.70 -26.14
CA VAL A 460 -8.40 41.53 -26.88
C VAL A 460 -7.25 41.14 -25.95
N LEU A 461 -7.17 41.72 -24.75
CA LEU A 461 -6.16 41.37 -23.75
C LEU A 461 -6.35 39.94 -23.24
N GLN A 462 -7.58 39.55 -22.87
CA GLN A 462 -7.89 38.20 -22.41
C GLN A 462 -7.62 37.17 -23.50
N GLY A 463 -8.11 37.39 -24.73
CA GLY A 463 -7.86 36.51 -25.87
C GLY A 463 -6.36 36.37 -26.20
N PHE A 464 -5.57 37.44 -26.04
CA PHE A 464 -4.11 37.36 -26.19
C PHE A 464 -3.46 36.51 -25.11
N PHE A 465 -3.81 36.71 -23.83
CA PHE A 465 -3.26 35.91 -22.73
C PHE A 465 -3.65 34.44 -22.84
N GLU A 466 -4.90 34.14 -23.20
CA GLU A 466 -5.36 32.77 -23.42
C GLU A 466 -4.64 32.12 -24.60
N LEU A 467 -4.47 32.83 -25.72
CA LEU A 467 -3.72 32.33 -26.86
C LEU A 467 -2.26 32.05 -26.50
N PHE A 468 -1.65 32.96 -25.74
CA PHE A 468 -0.29 32.82 -25.26
C PHE A 468 -0.14 31.62 -24.32
N GLU A 469 -1.07 31.44 -23.38
CA GLU A 469 -1.11 30.28 -22.49
C GLU A 469 -1.27 28.97 -23.26
N VAL A 470 -2.13 28.94 -24.29
CA VAL A 470 -2.34 27.77 -25.15
C VAL A 470 -1.08 27.42 -25.94
N LEU A 471 -0.42 28.42 -26.55
CA LEU A 471 0.83 28.20 -27.28
C LEU A 471 1.94 27.70 -26.36
N LEU A 472 2.10 28.31 -25.18
CA LEU A 472 3.06 27.85 -24.18
C LEU A 472 2.76 26.44 -23.70
N SER A 473 1.49 26.11 -23.46
CA SER A 473 1.06 24.77 -23.09
C SER A 473 1.40 23.76 -24.18
N TYR A 474 1.13 24.04 -25.46
CA TYR A 474 1.51 23.14 -26.55
C TYR A 474 3.00 22.95 -26.68
N PHE A 475 3.79 24.02 -26.54
CA PHE A 475 5.24 23.91 -26.58
C PHE A 475 5.79 23.11 -25.39
N SER A 476 5.32 23.39 -24.18
CA SER A 476 5.72 22.70 -22.94
C SER A 476 5.40 21.19 -23.01
N ASN A 477 4.20 20.86 -23.50
CA ASN A 477 3.72 19.49 -23.62
C ASN A 477 4.49 18.70 -24.68
N SER A 478 4.87 19.31 -25.82
CA SER A 478 5.77 18.67 -26.79
C SER A 478 7.16 18.42 -26.20
N LEU A 479 7.68 19.39 -25.46
CA LEU A 479 9.02 19.35 -24.89
C LEU A 479 9.12 18.35 -23.73
N SER A 480 8.02 18.08 -23.01
CA SER A 480 8.01 17.13 -21.91
C SER A 480 8.36 15.69 -22.37
N PHE A 481 8.06 15.34 -23.63
CA PHE A 481 8.42 14.04 -24.23
C PHE A 481 9.91 13.88 -24.54
N VAL A 482 10.72 14.96 -24.54
CA VAL A 482 12.19 14.87 -24.62
C VAL A 482 12.75 13.99 -23.50
N ARG A 483 12.07 13.98 -22.36
CA ARG A 483 12.44 13.16 -21.21
C ARG A 483 12.40 11.65 -21.51
N VAL A 484 11.47 11.21 -22.37
CA VAL A 484 11.41 9.82 -22.87
C VAL A 484 12.73 9.46 -23.56
N GLY A 485 13.26 10.36 -24.39
CA GLY A 485 14.51 10.15 -25.10
C GLY A 485 15.71 10.19 -24.18
N ALA A 486 15.72 11.11 -23.20
CA ALA A 486 16.80 11.23 -22.23
C ALA A 486 16.96 9.95 -21.39
N PHE A 487 15.85 9.32 -20.96
CA PHE A 487 15.90 8.05 -20.23
C PHE A 487 16.33 6.88 -21.10
N ALA A 488 15.88 6.82 -22.37
CA ALA A 488 16.38 5.79 -23.29
C ALA A 488 17.91 5.86 -23.48
N VAL A 489 18.45 7.08 -23.62
CA VAL A 489 19.91 7.31 -23.72
C VAL A 489 20.62 6.98 -22.39
N SER A 490 20.05 7.39 -21.26
CA SER A 490 20.60 7.09 -19.92
C SER A 490 20.67 5.58 -19.69
N HIS A 491 19.60 4.85 -20.02
CA HIS A 491 19.52 3.40 -19.89
C HIS A 491 20.63 2.70 -20.70
N ALA A 492 20.80 3.10 -21.97
CA ALA A 492 21.88 2.59 -22.81
C ALA A 492 23.28 2.90 -22.23
N ALA A 493 23.51 4.13 -21.78
CA ALA A 493 24.79 4.54 -21.18
C ALA A 493 25.10 3.77 -19.87
N MET A 494 24.11 3.50 -19.02
CA MET A 494 24.31 2.70 -17.81
C MET A 494 24.55 1.22 -18.12
N MET A 495 23.91 0.66 -19.14
CA MET A 495 24.23 -0.69 -19.62
C MET A 495 25.69 -0.78 -20.08
N GLU A 496 26.17 0.21 -20.83
CA GLU A 496 27.56 0.30 -21.26
C GLU A 496 28.52 0.37 -20.06
N VAL A 497 28.23 1.21 -19.06
CA VAL A 497 29.03 1.31 -17.82
C VAL A 497 29.05 -0.01 -17.04
N VAL A 498 27.92 -0.72 -16.94
CA VAL A 498 27.87 -2.03 -16.27
C VAL A 498 28.76 -3.05 -16.99
N LEU A 499 28.74 -3.06 -18.32
CA LEU A 499 29.59 -3.94 -19.11
C LEU A 499 31.07 -3.57 -18.98
N MET A 500 31.41 -2.29 -19.00
CA MET A 500 32.77 -1.79 -18.78
C MET A 500 33.29 -2.21 -17.41
N LEU A 501 32.50 -2.01 -16.34
CA LEU A 501 32.86 -2.40 -14.97
C LEU A 501 32.96 -3.91 -14.78
N SER A 502 32.25 -4.70 -15.59
CA SER A 502 32.28 -6.17 -15.53
C SER A 502 33.49 -6.82 -16.21
N GLY A 503 34.34 -6.02 -16.87
CA GLY A 503 35.53 -6.51 -17.57
C GLY A 503 35.24 -7.12 -18.95
N ALA A 504 34.06 -6.85 -19.52
CA ALA A 504 33.65 -7.37 -20.82
C ALA A 504 34.60 -6.92 -21.96
N GLU A 505 35.15 -5.71 -21.88
CA GLU A 505 36.14 -5.19 -22.84
C GLU A 505 37.56 -5.74 -22.60
N SER A 506 37.85 -6.22 -21.39
CA SER A 506 39.18 -6.71 -20.99
C SER A 506 39.38 -8.21 -21.27
N GLY A 507 38.37 -8.88 -21.83
CA GLY A 507 38.41 -10.32 -22.18
C GLY A 507 38.23 -11.28 -20.99
N ASN A 508 38.09 -10.78 -19.76
CA ASN A 508 37.82 -11.61 -18.57
C ASN A 508 36.47 -11.19 -17.95
N ILE A 509 35.39 -11.76 -18.47
CA ILE A 509 34.02 -11.42 -18.09
C ILE A 509 33.74 -11.90 -16.66
N ASN A 510 33.59 -10.97 -15.73
CA ASN A 510 33.07 -11.28 -14.41
C ASN A 510 31.54 -11.42 -14.47
N TRP A 511 31.06 -12.65 -14.71
CA TRP A 511 29.63 -12.97 -14.80
C TRP A 511 28.82 -12.52 -13.57
N ILE A 512 29.42 -12.53 -12.38
CA ILE A 512 28.76 -12.07 -11.15
C ILE A 512 28.51 -10.56 -11.24
N GLY A 513 29.48 -9.80 -11.74
CA GLY A 513 29.35 -8.35 -11.97
C GLY A 513 28.28 -8.01 -13.01
N VAL A 514 28.23 -8.76 -14.12
CA VAL A 514 27.21 -8.59 -15.17
C VAL A 514 25.81 -8.84 -14.62
N VAL A 515 25.60 -9.94 -13.89
CA VAL A 515 24.28 -10.29 -13.34
C VAL A 515 23.85 -9.27 -12.28
N LEU A 516 24.75 -8.90 -11.36
CA LEU A 516 24.43 -7.94 -10.30
C LEU A 516 24.15 -6.54 -10.88
N GLY A 517 24.96 -6.09 -11.83
CA GLY A 517 24.75 -4.81 -12.52
C GLY A 517 23.44 -4.78 -13.31
N ASN A 518 23.10 -5.85 -14.02
CA ASN A 518 21.82 -5.94 -14.72
C ASN A 518 20.61 -5.94 -13.76
N ILE A 519 20.69 -6.64 -12.62
CA ILE A 519 19.63 -6.60 -11.60
C ILE A 519 19.50 -5.19 -11.03
N PHE A 520 20.62 -4.52 -10.76
CA PHE A 520 20.64 -3.16 -10.25
C PHE A 520 19.97 -2.18 -11.22
N VAL A 521 20.38 -2.18 -12.49
CA VAL A 521 19.80 -1.28 -13.49
C VAL A 521 18.34 -1.65 -13.76
N MET A 522 17.99 -2.93 -13.88
CA MET A 522 16.59 -3.36 -14.05
C MET A 522 15.70 -2.86 -12.90
N GLY A 523 16.17 -2.92 -11.65
CA GLY A 523 15.42 -2.46 -10.49
C GLY A 523 15.33 -0.94 -10.39
N MET A 524 16.46 -0.24 -10.53
CA MET A 524 16.54 1.21 -10.38
C MET A 524 15.91 1.95 -11.56
N GLU A 525 16.34 1.67 -12.80
CA GLU A 525 15.81 2.31 -13.99
C GLU A 525 14.37 1.89 -14.26
N GLY A 526 14.03 0.61 -14.06
CA GLY A 526 12.65 0.14 -14.23
C GLY A 526 11.67 0.92 -13.35
N LEU A 527 12.07 1.25 -12.11
CA LEU A 527 11.27 2.08 -11.21
C LEU A 527 11.22 3.55 -11.67
N ILE A 528 12.36 4.15 -12.02
CA ILE A 528 12.45 5.55 -12.46
C ILE A 528 11.62 5.76 -13.73
N VAL A 529 11.81 4.91 -14.74
CA VAL A 529 11.06 4.92 -16.00
C VAL A 529 9.57 4.75 -15.73
N GLY A 530 9.17 3.77 -14.90
CA GLY A 530 7.77 3.57 -14.55
C GLY A 530 7.10 4.82 -13.97
N ILE A 531 7.76 5.49 -13.02
CA ILE A 531 7.25 6.74 -12.43
C ILE A 531 7.15 7.86 -13.47
N GLN A 532 8.11 7.96 -14.39
CA GLN A 532 8.15 9.03 -15.38
C GLN A 532 7.09 8.87 -16.46
N VAL A 533 6.81 7.62 -16.88
CA VAL A 533 5.69 7.34 -17.77
C VAL A 533 4.36 7.67 -17.10
N LEU A 534 4.17 7.29 -15.83
CA LEU A 534 2.96 7.67 -15.07
C LEU A 534 2.76 9.18 -15.01
N ARG A 535 3.85 9.95 -14.82
CA ARG A 535 3.80 11.41 -14.82
C ARG A 535 3.34 11.94 -16.18
N LEU A 536 3.91 11.46 -17.28
CA LEU A 536 3.50 11.88 -18.63
C LEU A 536 2.02 11.58 -18.84
N GLU A 537 1.54 10.41 -18.44
CA GLU A 537 0.12 10.09 -18.56
C GLU A 537 -0.76 11.02 -17.72
N TYR A 538 -0.46 11.22 -16.44
CA TYR A 538 -1.29 12.06 -15.55
C TYR A 538 -1.32 13.54 -15.95
N TYR A 539 -0.20 14.10 -16.39
CA TYR A 539 -0.12 15.53 -16.71
C TYR A 539 -0.44 15.85 -18.17
N GLU A 540 -0.11 14.98 -19.12
CA GLU A 540 -0.27 15.25 -20.56
C GLU A 540 -1.50 14.57 -21.16
N LEU A 541 -1.81 13.36 -20.69
CA LEU A 541 -2.92 12.55 -21.20
C LEU A 541 -4.22 12.95 -20.50
N PHE A 542 -4.29 12.73 -19.19
CA PHE A 542 -5.53 12.88 -18.42
C PHE A 542 -6.02 14.33 -18.36
N SER A 543 -5.12 15.31 -18.25
CA SER A 543 -5.49 16.74 -18.20
C SER A 543 -6.32 17.24 -19.39
N ARG A 544 -6.29 16.53 -20.54
CA ARG A 544 -6.95 16.96 -21.78
C ARG A 544 -8.37 16.43 -21.99
N PHE A 545 -8.72 15.32 -21.35
CA PHE A 545 -10.02 14.66 -21.55
C PHE A 545 -10.72 14.28 -20.25
N TYR A 546 -10.04 14.36 -19.11
CA TYR A 546 -10.51 13.81 -17.85
C TYR A 546 -10.79 14.91 -16.83
N THR A 547 -12.06 15.11 -16.46
CA THR A 547 -12.43 15.99 -15.35
C THR A 547 -12.50 15.24 -14.02
N GLY A 548 -12.68 13.91 -14.07
CA GLY A 548 -12.67 13.04 -12.90
C GLY A 548 -13.91 13.24 -11.99
N GLY A 549 -13.77 12.87 -10.71
CA GLY A 549 -14.81 13.07 -9.70
C GLY A 549 -15.86 11.95 -9.59
N GLY A 550 -15.63 10.81 -10.23
CA GLY A 550 -16.50 9.65 -10.17
C GLY A 550 -16.52 8.93 -8.82
N ARG A 551 -17.70 8.43 -8.40
CA ARG A 551 -17.83 7.58 -7.20
C ARG A 551 -17.62 6.10 -7.53
N ALA A 552 -16.73 5.41 -6.82
CA ALA A 552 -16.51 3.97 -7.03
C ALA A 552 -17.75 3.13 -6.70
N PHE A 553 -18.04 2.14 -7.56
CA PHE A 553 -19.03 1.10 -7.26
C PHE A 553 -18.48 0.11 -6.23
N LYS A 554 -18.95 0.23 -5.00
CA LYS A 554 -18.68 -0.73 -3.92
C LYS A 554 -19.89 -1.65 -3.77
N PRO A 555 -19.84 -2.89 -4.28
CA PRO A 555 -20.94 -3.83 -4.09
C PRO A 555 -21.08 -4.17 -2.61
N TYR A 556 -22.32 -4.36 -2.17
CA TYR A 556 -22.59 -4.98 -0.88
C TYR A 556 -22.39 -6.50 -1.06
N ALA A 557 -21.28 -7.02 -0.55
CA ALA A 557 -20.86 -8.43 -0.70
C ALA A 557 -20.77 -9.12 0.66
#